data_AF-A0A6A4FC95-F1
#
_entry.id   AF-A0A6A4FC95-F1
#
_cell.length_a   1.000
_cell.length_b   1.000
_cell.length_c   1.000
_cell.angle_alpha   90.00
_cell.angle_beta   90.00
_cell.angle_gamma   90.00
#
_symmetry.space_group_name_H-M   'P 1'
#
loop_
_entity.id
_entity.type
_entity.pdbx_description
1 polymer ?
#
loop_
_entity_poly.entity_id
_entity_poly.type
_entity_poly.pdbx_seq_one_letter_code
_entity_poly.pdbx_strand_id
1 'polypeptide(L)'
;MALDDCVKECVWMRRLLKDIGAELVGATVIYEDNQGAMALANNVGYKPRTKHIDIRYHFIRDMVVSNEVELEYLDTKNQFADFMTKGLSSMTLRYLMMRSNVGPNLETSN
;
A
#
# COMPACT_ATOMS: atom_id res chain seq x y z
N MET A 1 1.43 10.79 -3.92
CA MET A 1 1.26 10.44 -2.49
C MET A 1 1.46 8.95 -2.46
N ALA A 2 2.30 8.40 -1.57
CA ALA A 2 2.71 7.00 -1.68
C ALA A 2 1.54 6.03 -1.92
N LEU A 3 0.43 6.19 -1.19
CA LEU A 3 -0.78 5.40 -1.39
C LEU A 3 -1.41 5.56 -2.79
N ASP A 4 -1.56 6.78 -3.31
CA ASP A 4 -2.12 7.03 -4.66
C ASP A 4 -1.29 6.37 -5.76
N ASP A 5 0.04 6.47 -5.64
CA ASP A 5 0.95 5.87 -6.60
C ASP A 5 0.92 4.32 -6.50
N CYS A 6 0.85 3.78 -5.27
CA CYS A 6 0.68 2.35 -5.02
C CYS A 6 -0.64 1.79 -5.61
N VAL A 7 -1.78 2.49 -5.43
CA VAL A 7 -3.06 2.06 -5.99
C VAL A 7 -3.01 2.04 -7.53
N LYS A 8 -2.41 3.04 -8.17
CA LYS A 8 -2.26 3.06 -9.64
C LYS A 8 -1.46 1.88 -10.16
N GLU A 9 -0.31 1.61 -9.55
CA GLU A 9 0.55 0.49 -9.92
C GLU A 9 -0.17 -0.85 -9.68
N CYS A 10 -0.85 -1.00 -8.54
CA CYS A 10 -1.62 -2.20 -8.23
C CYS A 10 -2.70 -2.46 -9.30
N VAL A 11 -3.50 -1.45 -9.63
CA VAL A 11 -4.55 -1.56 -10.65
C VAL A 11 -3.97 -1.84 -12.04
N TRP A 12 -2.84 -1.21 -12.38
CA TRP A 12 -2.15 -1.50 -13.63
C TRP A 12 -1.66 -2.96 -13.69
N MET A 13 -1.04 -3.47 -12.63
CA MET A 13 -0.59 -4.86 -12.54
C MET A 13 -1.77 -5.84 -12.63
N ARG A 14 -2.89 -5.55 -11.96
CA ARG A 14 -4.12 -6.37 -12.05
C ARG A 14 -4.63 -6.47 -13.48
N ARG A 15 -4.65 -5.36 -14.22
CA ARG A 15 -5.05 -5.32 -15.65
C ARG A 15 -4.08 -6.12 -16.51
N LEU A 16 -2.78 -5.93 -16.32
CA LEU A 16 -1.76 -6.71 -17.03
C LEU A 16 -1.93 -8.21 -16.79
N LEU A 17 -2.12 -8.60 -15.52
CA LEU A 17 -2.33 -9.99 -15.15
C LEU A 17 -3.60 -10.57 -15.79
N LYS A 18 -4.68 -9.79 -15.84
CA LYS A 18 -5.90 -10.18 -16.56
C LYS A 18 -5.65 -10.41 -18.04
N ASP A 19 -4.92 -9.50 -18.70
CA ASP A 19 -4.64 -9.59 -20.15
C ASP A 19 -3.82 -10.83 -20.51
N ILE A 20 -2.97 -11.32 -19.61
CA ILE A 20 -2.18 -12.56 -19.80
C ILE A 20 -2.88 -13.82 -19.27
N GLY A 21 -4.15 -13.74 -18.86
CA GLY A 21 -4.94 -14.87 -18.38
C GLY A 21 -4.73 -15.26 -16.92
N ALA A 22 -4.08 -14.42 -16.11
CA ALA A 22 -3.84 -14.60 -14.68
C ALA A 22 -4.72 -13.66 -13.83
N GLU A 23 -6.01 -13.55 -14.16
CA GLU A 23 -6.94 -12.63 -13.48
C GLU A 23 -6.99 -12.88 -11.97
N LEU A 24 -6.87 -11.79 -11.19
CA LEU A 24 -6.95 -11.83 -9.73
C LEU A 24 -8.42 -11.72 -9.28
N VAL A 25 -8.85 -12.69 -8.47
CA VAL A 25 -10.20 -12.72 -7.90
C VAL A 25 -10.22 -11.91 -6.60
N GLY A 26 -11.18 -10.99 -6.49
CA GLY A 26 -11.33 -10.13 -5.31
C GLY A 26 -10.35 -8.94 -5.28
N ALA A 27 -10.47 -8.13 -4.25
CA ALA A 27 -9.65 -6.94 -4.04
C ALA A 27 -8.22 -7.30 -3.64
N THR A 28 -7.25 -6.51 -4.10
CA THR A 28 -5.88 -6.58 -3.57
C THR A 28 -5.79 -5.75 -2.28
N VAL A 29 -5.42 -6.39 -1.18
CA VAL A 29 -5.21 -5.72 0.11
C VAL A 29 -3.94 -4.88 0.06
N ILE A 30 -4.07 -3.60 0.38
CA ILE A 30 -2.98 -2.63 0.56
C ILE A 30 -2.95 -2.23 2.03
N TYR A 31 -1.82 -2.49 2.68
CA TYR A 31 -1.60 -2.16 4.09
C TYR A 31 -1.16 -0.70 4.24
N GLU A 32 -1.90 0.05 5.05
CA GLU A 32 -1.59 1.46 5.32
C GLU A 32 -1.54 1.79 6.81
N ASP A 33 -0.52 2.55 7.23
CA ASP A 33 -0.31 2.93 8.63
C ASP A 33 -0.91 4.31 8.96
N ASN A 34 -1.20 5.11 7.94
CA ASN A 34 -1.79 6.42 8.08
C ASN A 34 -3.32 6.36 8.12
N GLN A 35 -3.87 6.33 9.33
CA GLN A 35 -5.32 6.37 9.57
C GLN A 35 -6.01 7.59 8.94
N GLY A 36 -5.31 8.72 8.78
CA GLY A 36 -5.85 9.88 8.07
C GLY A 36 -6.05 9.63 6.58
N ALA A 37 -5.10 8.95 5.94
CA ALA A 37 -5.22 8.54 4.55
C ALA A 37 -6.35 7.51 4.37
N MET A 38 -6.46 6.53 5.28
CA MET A 38 -7.56 5.57 5.30
C MET A 38 -8.93 6.24 5.46
N ALA A 39 -9.05 7.19 6.39
CA ALA A 39 -10.30 7.91 6.61
C ALA A 39 -10.73 8.71 5.38
N LEU A 40 -9.78 9.36 4.69
CA LEU A 40 -10.04 10.11 3.47
C LEU A 40 -10.48 9.20 2.31
N ALA A 41 -9.86 8.02 2.16
CA ALA A 41 -10.28 7.01 1.19
C ALA A 41 -11.70 6.50 1.47
N ASN A 42 -12.01 6.20 2.74
CA ASN A 42 -13.31 5.68 3.20
C ASN A 42 -14.38 6.76 3.44
N ASN A 43 -14.12 8.02 3.09
CA ASN A 43 -15.05 9.16 3.25
C ASN A 43 -15.47 9.47 4.71
N VAL A 44 -14.69 9.05 5.71
CA VAL A 44 -14.97 9.35 7.12
C VAL A 44 -14.47 10.77 7.43
N GLY A 45 -15.39 11.71 7.65
CA GLY A 45 -15.05 13.08 8.07
C GLY A 45 -14.44 13.96 6.97
N TYR A 46 -14.71 13.65 5.69
CA TYR A 46 -14.18 14.41 4.56
C TYR A 46 -14.64 15.88 4.58
N LYS A 47 -13.66 16.79 4.67
CA LYS A 47 -13.83 18.22 4.36
C LYS A 47 -12.94 18.53 3.16
N PRO A 48 -13.48 19.08 2.06
CA PRO A 48 -12.70 19.41 0.88
C PRO A 48 -11.48 20.26 1.26
N ARG A 49 -10.29 19.83 0.83
CA ARG A 49 -9.05 20.60 1.02
C ARG A 49 -8.54 21.06 -0.35
N THR A 50 -7.22 21.15 -0.51
CA THR A 50 -6.54 21.50 -1.75
C THR A 50 -6.91 20.50 -2.86
N LYS A 51 -7.35 20.98 -4.03
CA LYS A 51 -7.85 20.19 -5.17
C LYS A 51 -7.05 18.92 -5.52
N HIS A 52 -5.71 18.98 -5.44
CA HIS A 52 -4.85 17.84 -5.78
C HIS A 52 -4.92 16.68 -4.78
N ILE A 53 -5.31 16.97 -3.53
CA ILE A 53 -5.55 15.97 -2.49
C ILE A 53 -6.87 15.26 -2.82
N ASP A 54 -7.92 16.04 -3.04
CA ASP A 54 -9.26 15.56 -3.34
C ASP A 54 -9.27 14.61 -4.56
N ILE A 55 -8.65 14.99 -5.68
CA ILE A 55 -8.60 14.15 -6.89
C ILE A 55 -7.96 12.77 -6.61
N ARG A 56 -6.88 12.73 -5.84
CA ARG A 56 -6.18 11.47 -5.52
C ARG A 56 -7.02 10.56 -4.63
N TYR A 57 -7.70 11.13 -3.64
CA TYR A 57 -8.57 10.35 -2.76
C TYR A 57 -9.86 9.90 -3.44
N HIS A 58 -10.41 10.69 -4.38
CA HIS A 58 -11.50 10.25 -5.23
C HIS A 58 -11.11 9.02 -6.04
N PHE A 59 -9.94 9.04 -6.70
CA PHE A 59 -9.44 7.89 -7.43
C PHE A 59 -9.29 6.64 -6.54
N ILE A 60 -8.65 6.76 -5.38
CA ILE A 60 -8.48 5.63 -4.45
C ILE A 60 -9.83 5.07 -4.01
N ARG A 61 -10.79 5.96 -3.69
CA ARG A 61 -12.15 5.56 -3.30
C ARG A 61 -12.85 4.79 -4.40
N ASP A 62 -12.74 5.23 -5.65
CA ASP A 62 -13.36 4.54 -6.77
C ASP A 62 -12.81 3.11 -6.90
N MET A 63 -11.51 2.91 -6.68
CA MET A 63 -10.88 1.58 -6.73
C MET A 63 -11.28 0.68 -5.54
N VAL A 64 -11.53 1.27 -4.37
CA VAL A 64 -12.08 0.55 -3.21
C VAL A 64 -13.53 0.14 -3.46
N VAL A 65 -14.37 1.07 -3.95
CA VAL A 65 -15.77 0.80 -4.26
C VAL A 65 -15.93 -0.24 -5.38
N SER A 66 -15.03 -0.24 -6.37
CA SER A 66 -15.03 -1.24 -7.44
C SER A 66 -14.45 -2.59 -7.02
N ASN A 67 -14.03 -2.76 -5.75
CA ASN A 67 -13.41 -3.98 -5.23
C ASN A 67 -12.14 -4.40 -5.99
N GLU A 68 -11.41 -3.42 -6.55
CA GLU A 68 -10.09 -3.64 -7.17
C GLU A 68 -9.00 -3.68 -6.08
N VAL A 69 -9.15 -2.83 -5.06
CA VAL A 69 -8.25 -2.74 -3.91
C VAL A 69 -9.02 -2.64 -2.60
N GLU A 70 -8.40 -3.07 -1.51
CA GLU A 70 -8.91 -2.93 -0.14
C GLU A 70 -7.82 -2.28 0.71
N LEU A 71 -8.20 -1.37 1.60
CA LEU A 71 -7.25 -0.71 2.51
C LEU A 71 -7.39 -1.29 3.92
N GLU A 72 -6.31 -1.89 4.41
CA GLU A 72 -6.24 -2.41 5.78
C GLU A 72 -5.23 -1.62 6.62
N TYR A 73 -5.59 -1.37 7.87
CA TYR A 73 -4.67 -0.71 8.80
C TYR A 73 -3.55 -1.66 9.20
N LEU A 74 -2.30 -1.19 9.12
CA LEU A 74 -1.14 -1.89 9.66
C LEU A 74 -0.32 -0.94 10.54
N ASP A 75 0.02 -1.37 11.75
CA ASP A 75 0.88 -0.59 12.63
C ASP A 75 2.25 -0.32 11.97
N THR A 76 2.77 0.92 12.08
CA THR A 76 4.08 1.35 11.57
C THR A 76 5.20 0.35 11.88
N LYS A 77 5.20 -0.31 13.04
CA LYS A 77 6.25 -1.29 13.41
C LYS A 77 6.26 -2.53 12.52
N ASN A 78 5.17 -2.78 11.80
CA ASN A 78 5.01 -3.88 10.84
C ASN A 78 4.97 -3.39 9.39
N GLN A 79 5.03 -2.08 9.14
CA GLN A 79 4.94 -1.51 7.80
C GLN A 79 6.24 -1.75 7.03
N PHE A 80 6.24 -2.74 6.14
CA PHE A 80 7.41 -3.06 5.32
C PHE A 80 7.76 -1.96 4.33
N ALA A 81 6.80 -1.14 3.88
CA ALA A 81 7.12 0.00 3.02
C ALA A 81 8.10 1.00 3.67
N ASP A 82 8.17 1.04 5.01
CA ASP A 82 9.02 1.98 5.74
C ASP A 82 10.50 1.75 5.50
N PHE A 83 10.94 0.50 5.31
CA PHE A 83 12.36 0.23 5.07
C PHE A 83 12.83 0.74 3.69
N MET A 84 11.90 0.92 2.74
CA MET A 84 12.18 1.47 1.41
C MET A 84 12.00 2.99 1.35
N THR A 85 11.20 3.57 2.23
CA THR A 85 10.75 4.97 2.13
C THR A 85 11.29 5.88 3.23
N LYS A 86 11.79 5.33 4.35
CA LYS A 86 12.26 6.09 5.52
C LYS A 86 13.72 5.79 5.84
N GLY A 87 14.41 6.80 6.39
CA GLY A 87 15.74 6.62 7.00
C GLY A 87 15.60 6.03 8.40
N LEU A 88 15.55 4.70 8.51
CA LEU A 88 15.36 3.98 9.77
C LEU A 88 16.68 3.70 10.51
N SER A 89 16.59 3.45 11.82
CA SER A 89 17.73 2.91 12.59
C SER A 89 18.13 1.53 12.05
N SER A 90 19.41 1.16 12.16
CA SER A 90 19.91 -0.14 11.68
C SER A 90 19.13 -1.32 12.27
N MET A 91 18.68 -1.21 13.52
CA MET A 91 17.88 -2.23 14.19
C MET A 91 16.50 -2.39 13.56
N THR A 92 15.79 -1.27 13.37
CA THR A 92 14.44 -1.27 12.78
C THR A 92 14.48 -1.70 11.31
N LEU A 93 15.46 -1.21 10.55
CA LEU A 93 15.69 -1.59 9.16
C LEU A 93 15.88 -3.11 9.03
N ARG A 94 16.79 -3.70 9.82
CA ARG A 94 17.06 -5.14 9.81
C ARG A 94 15.82 -5.95 10.22
N TYR A 95 15.09 -5.48 11.23
CA TYR A 95 13.86 -6.14 11.68
C TYR A 95 12.80 -6.22 10.56
N LEU A 96 12.52 -5.09 9.89
CA LEU A 96 11.53 -5.06 8.81
C LEU A 96 11.97 -5.87 7.59
N MET A 97 13.25 -5.77 7.19
CA MET A 97 13.77 -6.57 6.06
C MET A 97 13.65 -8.07 6.31
N MET A 98 14.06 -8.56 7.50
CA MET A 98 13.98 -9.98 7.85
C MET A 98 12.54 -10.52 7.82
N ARG A 99 11.56 -9.68 8.21
CA ARG A 99 10.15 -10.08 8.22
C ARG A 99 9.45 -9.95 6.86
N SER A 100 9.94 -9.08 5.99
CA SER A 100 9.34 -8.83 4.68
C SER A 100 9.56 -9.97 3.68
N ASN A 101 10.47 -10.90 3.98
CA ASN A 101 10.94 -11.91 3.03
C ASN A 101 11.57 -11.31 1.75
N VAL A 102 11.87 -10.00 1.77
CA VAL A 102 12.57 -9.25 0.73
C VAL A 102 13.96 -8.92 1.26
N GLY A 103 14.92 -9.78 0.96
CA GLY A 103 16.30 -9.63 1.37
C GLY A 103 17.14 -10.84 0.94
N PRO A 104 18.48 -10.74 0.96
CA PRO A 104 19.31 -11.92 0.73
C PRO A 104 18.93 -12.98 1.76
N ASN A 105 18.68 -14.21 1.30
CA ASN A 105 18.71 -15.36 2.17
C ASN A 105 20.11 -15.35 2.79
N LEU A 106 20.22 -14.83 4.01
CA LEU A 106 21.40 -15.03 4.82
C LEU A 106 21.32 -16.50 5.22
N GLU A 107 21.70 -17.37 4.28
CA GLU A 107 22.14 -18.71 4.62
C GLU A 107 23.22 -18.48 5.67
N THR A 108 22.87 -18.82 6.91
CA THR A 108 23.84 -18.87 7.99
C THR A 108 24.85 -19.92 7.55
N SER A 109 25.96 -19.46 6.96
CA SER A 109 27.12 -20.29 6.69
C SER A 109 27.58 -20.86 8.03
N ASN A 110 27.29 -22.15 8.24
CA ASN A 110 27.98 -22.98 9.22
C ASN A 110 29.30 -23.44 8.62
#